data_AF-A0AAV2MRK6-F1
#
_entry.id   AF-A0AAV2MRK6-F1
#
_cell.length_a   1.000
_cell.length_b   1.000
_cell.length_c   1.000
_cell.angle_alpha   90.00
_cell.angle_beta   90.00
_cell.angle_gamma   90.00
#
_symmetry.space_group_name_H-M   'P 1'
#
loop_
_entity.id
_entity.type
_entity.pdbx_description
1 polymer ?
#
loop_
_entity_poly.entity_id
_entity_poly.type
_entity_poly.pdbx_seq_one_letter_code
_entity_poly.pdbx_strand_id
1 'polypeptide(L)'
;MTKPRDFIATLLKDALAQNEQPMIDRAHRTLRQRPRPSEPPRPFVIRIHHYHVLEEILRKAATIKNLQYQGKTIRIFPDYPPTVVKRRALFNRARQVLRNQPDVRYGLLYPARLLVTHNGSQLSFTDPQKAEEYAERLTGSARPQMVEAM
;
A
#
# COMPACT_ATOMS: atom_id res chain seq x y z
N MET A 1 14.94 -29.22 -0.33
CA MET A 1 14.01 -28.12 0.02
C MET A 1 14.78 -26.80 -0.04
N THR A 2 14.52 -25.95 -1.03
CA THR A 2 15.12 -24.60 -1.08
C THR A 2 14.71 -23.83 0.17
N LYS A 3 15.66 -23.23 0.88
CA LYS A 3 15.35 -22.47 2.11
C LYS A 3 14.45 -21.29 1.71
N PRO A 4 13.45 -20.92 2.55
CA PRO A 4 12.55 -19.81 2.23
C PRO A 4 13.27 -18.50 1.90
N ARG A 5 14.45 -18.27 2.49
CA ARG A 5 15.27 -17.09 2.22
C ARG A 5 15.76 -17.06 0.77
N ASP A 6 16.42 -18.14 0.33
CA ASP A 6 16.99 -18.25 -1.01
C ASP A 6 15.92 -18.14 -2.10
N PHE A 7 14.75 -18.74 -1.85
CA PHE A 7 13.59 -18.60 -2.74
C PHE A 7 13.13 -17.15 -2.87
N ILE A 8 12.98 -16.43 -1.76
CA ILE A 8 12.54 -15.03 -1.79
C ILE A 8 13.62 -14.14 -2.42
N ALA A 9 14.90 -14.38 -2.14
CA ALA A 9 16.00 -13.60 -2.72
C ALA A 9 16.00 -13.72 -4.25
N THR A 10 15.81 -14.94 -4.76
CA THR A 10 15.67 -15.22 -6.19
C THR A 10 14.41 -14.57 -6.77
N LEU A 11 13.27 -14.75 -6.09
CA LEU A 11 11.99 -14.15 -6.52
C LEU A 11 12.06 -12.63 -6.63
N LEU A 12 12.66 -11.96 -5.65
CA LEU A 12 12.79 -10.50 -5.65
C LEU A 12 13.74 -10.03 -6.75
N LYS A 13 14.86 -10.74 -6.94
CA LYS A 13 15.80 -10.45 -8.03
C LYS A 13 15.10 -10.51 -9.39
N ASP A 14 14.43 -11.62 -9.67
CA ASP A 14 13.82 -11.88 -10.97
C ASP A 14 12.60 -10.98 -11.22
N ALA A 15 11.71 -10.85 -10.23
CA ALA A 15 10.47 -10.09 -10.40
C ALA A 15 10.72 -8.58 -10.50
N LEU A 16 11.74 -8.05 -9.81
CA LEU A 16 12.04 -6.61 -9.76
C LEU A 16 13.23 -6.21 -10.64
N ALA A 17 13.75 -7.15 -11.45
CA ALA A 17 14.92 -6.98 -12.30
C ALA A 17 16.10 -6.31 -11.55
N GLN A 18 16.43 -6.83 -10.35
CA GLN A 18 17.59 -6.34 -9.61
C GLN A 18 18.86 -7.02 -10.11
N ASN A 19 19.97 -6.27 -10.11
CA ASN A 19 21.27 -6.80 -10.53
C ASN A 19 21.75 -7.89 -9.55
N GLU A 20 21.55 -7.65 -8.25
CA GLU A 20 22.00 -8.50 -7.16
C GLU A 20 20.83 -9.07 -6.35
N GLN A 21 21.09 -10.18 -5.67
CA GLN A 21 20.11 -10.77 -4.75
C GLN A 21 20.09 -9.99 -3.43
N PRO A 22 18.91 -9.57 -2.94
CA PRO A 22 18.83 -8.87 -1.66
C PRO A 22 19.21 -9.81 -0.50
N MET A 23 19.95 -9.29 0.48
CA MET A 23 20.26 -10.03 1.70
C MET A 23 19.04 -10.10 2.61
N ILE A 24 18.60 -11.33 2.92
CA ILE A 24 17.39 -11.60 3.70
C ILE A 24 17.74 -12.17 5.06
N ASP A 25 17.42 -11.42 6.12
CA ASP A 25 17.57 -11.84 7.50
C ASP A 25 16.61 -12.97 7.85
N ARG A 26 15.35 -12.88 7.38
CA ARG A 26 14.29 -13.83 7.70
C ARG A 26 13.26 -13.88 6.59
N ALA A 27 12.83 -15.07 6.24
CA ALA A 27 11.68 -15.31 5.38
C ALA A 27 10.89 -16.48 5.94
N HIS A 28 9.58 -16.29 6.10
CA HIS A 28 8.67 -17.33 6.55
C HIS A 28 7.26 -17.06 6.05
N ARG A 29 6.40 -18.08 6.06
CA ARG A 29 4.97 -17.91 5.77
C ARG A 29 4.22 -17.50 7.04
N THR A 30 3.11 -16.78 6.86
CA THR A 30 2.22 -16.44 7.98
C THR A 30 1.65 -17.69 8.65
N LEU A 31 1.34 -17.58 9.94
CA LEU A 31 0.77 -18.64 10.78
C LEU A 31 -0.73 -18.84 10.54
N ARG A 32 -1.17 -18.83 9.28
CA ARG A 32 -2.57 -19.12 8.91
C ARG A 32 -2.75 -20.61 8.63
N GLN A 33 -3.99 -21.08 8.77
CA GLN A 33 -4.37 -22.43 8.33
C GLN A 33 -3.91 -22.68 6.89
N ARG A 34 -3.61 -23.94 6.58
CA ARG A 34 -3.16 -24.31 5.24
C ARG A 34 -4.29 -24.03 4.26
N PRO A 35 -4.06 -23.22 3.21
CA PRO A 35 -5.10 -22.90 2.25
C PRO A 35 -5.53 -24.16 1.48
N ARG A 36 -6.80 -24.19 1.09
CA ARG A 36 -7.34 -25.20 0.16
C ARG A 36 -6.68 -25.07 -1.22
N PRO A 37 -6.74 -26.10 -2.09
CA PRO A 37 -6.10 -26.03 -3.41
C PRO A 37 -6.56 -24.85 -4.30
N SER A 38 -7.79 -24.36 -4.11
CA SER A 38 -8.35 -23.21 -4.81
C SER A 38 -8.08 -21.86 -4.14
N GLU A 39 -7.54 -21.86 -2.92
CA GLU A 39 -7.30 -20.64 -2.15
C GLU A 39 -5.90 -20.08 -2.43
N PRO A 40 -5.72 -18.75 -2.32
CA PRO A 40 -4.42 -18.13 -2.51
C PRO A 40 -3.39 -18.66 -1.50
N PRO A 41 -2.11 -18.79 -1.91
CA PRO A 41 -1.06 -19.26 -1.01
C PRO A 41 -0.85 -18.28 0.15
N ARG A 42 -0.40 -18.79 1.31
CA ARG A 42 -0.12 -17.95 2.48
C ARG A 42 0.94 -16.89 2.15
N PRO A 43 0.72 -15.62 2.52
CA PRO A 43 1.72 -14.57 2.36
C PRO A 43 3.04 -14.93 3.04
N PHE A 44 4.13 -14.44 2.46
CA PHE A 44 5.43 -14.43 3.11
C PHE A 44 5.61 -13.16 3.91
N VAL A 45 6.17 -13.30 5.11
CA VAL A 45 6.68 -12.19 5.91
C VAL A 45 8.19 -12.26 5.86
N ILE A 46 8.79 -11.18 5.39
CA ILE A 46 10.21 -11.10 5.07
C ILE A 46 10.84 -9.93 5.83
N ARG A 47 12.05 -10.14 6.33
CA ARG A 47 12.91 -9.10 6.90
C ARG A 47 14.13 -8.97 6.01
N ILE A 48 14.32 -7.79 5.45
CA ILE A 48 15.47 -7.45 4.61
C ILE A 48 16.54 -6.85 5.52
N HIS A 49 17.80 -7.25 5.30
CA HIS A 49 18.92 -6.83 6.13
C HIS A 49 19.19 -5.33 6.01
N HIS A 50 19.26 -4.83 4.77
CA HIS A 50 19.54 -3.42 4.48
C HIS A 50 18.27 -2.63 4.20
N TYR A 51 18.10 -1.51 4.92
CA TYR A 51 16.92 -0.67 4.80
C TYR A 51 16.79 0.01 3.43
N HIS A 52 17.89 0.45 2.81
CA HIS A 52 17.85 1.05 1.47
C HIS A 52 17.35 0.06 0.40
N VAL A 53 17.69 -1.23 0.52
CA VAL A 53 17.21 -2.29 -0.37
C VAL A 53 15.70 -2.49 -0.20
N LEU A 54 15.21 -2.47 1.05
CA LEU A 54 13.77 -2.51 1.33
C LEU A 54 13.04 -1.34 0.67
N GLU A 55 13.57 -0.12 0.78
CA GLU A 55 12.95 1.07 0.16
C GLU A 55 12.92 0.98 -1.37
N GLU A 56 14.00 0.50 -2.00
CA GLU A 56 14.05 0.28 -3.44
C GLU A 56 13.00 -0.75 -3.88
N ILE A 57 12.91 -1.87 -3.17
CA ILE A 57 11.93 -2.94 -3.44
C ILE A 57 10.51 -2.39 -3.33
N LEU A 58 10.20 -1.65 -2.27
CA LEU A 58 8.87 -1.07 -2.07
C LEU A 58 8.54 -0.02 -3.14
N ARG A 59 9.51 0.80 -3.55
CA ARG A 59 9.35 1.79 -4.63
C ARG A 59 9.07 1.11 -5.97
N LYS A 60 9.85 0.09 -6.33
CA LYS A 60 9.65 -0.70 -7.55
C LYS A 60 8.30 -1.41 -7.53
N ALA A 61 7.96 -2.06 -6.42
CA ALA A 61 6.67 -2.74 -6.25
C ALA A 61 5.47 -1.78 -6.37
N ALA A 62 5.59 -0.53 -5.90
CA ALA A 62 4.54 0.48 -6.04
C ALA A 62 4.42 1.03 -7.47
N THR A 63 5.51 1.04 -8.23
CA THR A 63 5.56 1.58 -9.60
C THR A 63 5.09 0.56 -10.63
N ILE A 64 5.42 -0.72 -10.43
CA ILE A 64 5.08 -1.81 -11.37
C ILE A 64 3.62 -2.25 -11.12
N LYS A 65 2.72 -1.91 -12.05
CA LYS A 65 1.28 -2.26 -11.95
C LYS A 65 1.02 -3.77 -11.93
N ASN A 66 1.75 -4.54 -12.74
CA ASN A 66 1.57 -5.99 -12.85
C ASN A 66 2.91 -6.71 -12.60
N LEU A 67 3.28 -6.81 -11.32
CA LEU A 67 4.48 -7.51 -10.92
C LEU A 67 4.26 -9.03 -11.05
N GLN A 68 5.10 -9.71 -11.84
CA GLN A 68 4.98 -11.13 -12.09
C GLN A 68 6.24 -11.89 -11.70
N TYR A 69 6.05 -13.14 -11.29
CA TYR A 69 7.11 -14.12 -11.10
C TYR A 69 6.62 -15.46 -11.63
N GLN A 70 7.36 -16.05 -12.58
CA GLN A 70 7.01 -17.33 -13.23
C GLN A 70 5.56 -17.36 -13.76
N GLY A 71 5.14 -16.28 -14.45
CA GLY A 71 3.79 -16.14 -15.01
C GLY A 71 2.68 -15.93 -13.97
N LYS A 72 3.00 -15.76 -12.69
CA LYS A 72 2.02 -15.49 -11.62
C LYS A 72 2.17 -14.07 -11.11
N THR A 73 1.05 -13.35 -10.99
CA THR A 73 1.04 -12.02 -10.38
C THR A 73 1.33 -12.11 -8.90
N ILE A 74 2.29 -11.31 -8.44
CA ILE A 74 2.65 -11.17 -7.03
C ILE A 74 2.39 -9.74 -6.58
N ARG A 75 2.19 -9.55 -5.27
CA ARG A 75 2.00 -8.23 -4.67
C ARG A 75 2.89 -8.11 -3.46
N ILE A 76 3.60 -6.99 -3.35
CA ILE A 76 4.53 -6.70 -2.25
C ILE A 76 4.00 -5.47 -1.55
N PHE A 77 3.85 -5.56 -0.23
CA PHE A 77 3.36 -4.48 0.61
C PHE A 77 4.25 -4.32 1.83
N PRO A 78 4.40 -3.09 2.36
CA PRO A 78 5.04 -2.87 3.64
C PRO A 78 4.24 -3.55 4.77
N ASP A 79 4.95 -4.14 5.73
CA ASP A 79 4.36 -4.75 6.93
C ASP A 79 4.21 -3.69 8.02
N TYR A 80 2.97 -3.32 8.33
CA TYR A 80 2.68 -2.28 9.32
C TYR A 80 2.12 -2.86 10.62
N PRO A 81 2.45 -2.26 11.77
CA PRO A 81 1.84 -2.64 13.04
C PRO A 81 0.30 -2.53 12.99
N PRO A 82 -0.45 -3.38 13.73
CA PRO A 82 -1.92 -3.36 13.72
C PRO A 82 -2.52 -1.98 14.07
N THR A 83 -1.88 -1.23 14.97
CA THR A 83 -2.29 0.13 15.34
C THR A 83 -2.23 1.10 14.17
N VAL A 84 -1.17 1.01 13.36
CA VAL A 84 -0.98 1.81 12.15
C VAL A 84 -1.99 1.40 11.08
N VAL A 85 -2.19 0.09 10.88
CA VAL A 85 -3.19 -0.42 9.92
C VAL A 85 -4.59 0.10 10.26
N LYS A 86 -5.00 0.06 11.54
CA LYS A 86 -6.29 0.61 12.00
C LYS A 86 -6.41 2.11 11.69
N ARG A 87 -5.40 2.91 12.02
CA ARG A 87 -5.40 4.36 11.71
C ARG A 87 -5.47 4.63 10.21
N ARG A 88 -4.74 3.87 9.40
CA ARG A 88 -4.77 3.96 7.93
C ARG A 88 -6.13 3.59 7.34
N ALA A 89 -6.85 2.65 7.96
CA ALA A 89 -8.18 2.24 7.52
C ALA A 89 -9.22 3.36 7.70
N LEU A 90 -9.05 4.28 8.65
CA LEU A 90 -9.95 5.42 8.83
C LEU A 90 -9.98 6.34 7.59
N PHE A 91 -8.88 6.43 6.84
CA PHE A 91 -8.82 7.19 5.59
C PHE A 91 -9.41 6.43 4.38
N ASN A 92 -9.99 5.23 4.54
CA ASN A 92 -10.56 4.45 3.43
C ASN A 92 -11.62 5.24 2.66
N ARG A 93 -12.49 5.95 3.38
CA ARG A 93 -13.60 6.68 2.81
C ARG A 93 -13.12 7.87 1.96
N ALA A 94 -12.27 8.73 2.53
CA ALA A 94 -11.60 9.80 1.80
C ALA A 94 -10.86 9.27 0.55
N ARG A 95 -10.10 8.16 0.66
CA ARG A 95 -9.40 7.56 -0.47
C ARG A 95 -10.33 7.04 -1.57
N GLN A 96 -11.48 6.48 -1.21
CA GLN A 96 -12.48 6.02 -2.18
C GLN A 96 -13.02 7.19 -2.99
N VAL A 97 -13.30 8.31 -2.34
CA VAL A 97 -13.79 9.53 -2.98
C VAL A 97 -12.73 10.12 -3.92
N LEU A 98 -11.49 10.28 -3.45
CA LEU A 98 -10.38 10.82 -4.24
C LEU A 98 -10.02 9.95 -5.44
N ARG A 99 -10.21 8.62 -5.36
CA ARG A 99 -9.94 7.69 -6.46
C ARG A 99 -10.81 7.95 -7.69
N ASN A 100 -11.99 8.51 -7.50
CA ASN A 100 -12.93 8.80 -8.57
C ASN A 100 -12.72 10.21 -9.18
N GLN A 101 -11.80 11.00 -8.64
CA GLN A 101 -11.59 12.38 -9.10
C GLN A 101 -10.49 12.46 -10.18
N PRO A 102 -10.75 13.12 -11.31
CA PRO A 102 -9.71 13.41 -12.29
C PRO A 102 -8.69 14.38 -11.69
N ASP A 103 -7.43 14.28 -12.16
CA ASP A 103 -6.33 15.19 -11.80
C ASP A 103 -5.96 15.28 -10.30
N VAL A 104 -6.48 14.36 -9.48
CA VAL A 104 -6.11 14.22 -8.07
C VAL A 104 -5.12 13.06 -7.91
N ARG A 105 -3.95 13.34 -7.34
CA ARG A 105 -3.03 12.32 -6.85
C ARG A 105 -3.11 12.24 -5.34
N TYR A 106 -3.11 11.05 -4.78
CA TYR A 106 -3.11 10.89 -3.33
C TYR A 106 -2.19 9.74 -2.89
N GLY A 107 -1.69 9.84 -1.66
CA GLY A 107 -0.81 8.85 -1.04
C GLY A 107 -0.99 8.82 0.47
N LEU A 108 -0.72 7.67 1.10
CA LEU A 108 -0.83 7.52 2.55
C LEU A 108 0.56 7.32 3.16
N LEU A 109 1.09 8.40 3.75
CA LEU A 109 2.39 8.41 4.38
C LEU A 109 2.35 7.71 5.74
N TYR A 110 3.49 7.15 6.14
CA TYR A 110 3.66 6.61 7.48
C TYR A 110 3.62 7.75 8.53
N PRO A 111 3.02 7.54 9.71
CA PRO A 111 2.23 6.38 10.11
C PRO A 111 0.86 6.33 9.44
N ALA A 112 0.09 7.42 9.45
CA ALA A 112 -1.21 7.52 8.79
C ALA A 112 -1.51 9.00 8.46
N ARG A 113 -0.86 9.54 7.43
CA ARG A 113 -1.10 10.90 6.93
C ARG A 113 -1.50 10.85 5.48
N LEU A 114 -2.70 11.33 5.14
CA LEU A 114 -3.16 11.37 3.76
C LEU A 114 -2.59 12.61 3.07
N LEU A 115 -1.79 12.40 2.03
CA LEU A 115 -1.29 13.43 1.16
C LEU A 115 -2.18 13.50 -0.08
N VAL A 116 -2.67 14.68 -0.41
CA VAL A 116 -3.48 14.93 -1.60
C VAL A 116 -2.82 16.04 -2.40
N THR A 117 -2.60 15.80 -3.69
CA THR A 117 -2.04 16.75 -4.64
C THR A 117 -3.11 17.02 -5.70
N HIS A 118 -3.52 18.28 -5.81
CA HIS A 118 -4.55 18.73 -6.74
C HIS A 118 -4.18 20.14 -7.23
N ASN A 119 -4.23 20.39 -8.55
CA ASN A 119 -3.89 21.68 -9.17
C ASN A 119 -2.55 22.27 -8.72
N GLY A 120 -1.51 21.43 -8.62
CA GLY A 120 -0.17 21.85 -8.17
C GLY A 120 -0.05 22.12 -6.66
N SER A 121 -1.16 22.15 -5.91
CA SER A 121 -1.18 22.29 -4.46
C SER A 121 -1.14 20.93 -3.78
N GLN A 122 -0.34 20.82 -2.72
CA GLN A 122 -0.23 19.62 -1.91
C GLN A 122 -0.72 19.88 -0.48
N LEU A 123 -1.69 19.09 -0.03
CA LEU A 123 -2.27 19.17 1.30
C LEU A 123 -2.09 17.84 2.04
N SER A 124 -1.79 17.91 3.34
CA SER A 124 -1.63 16.73 4.18
C SER A 124 -2.64 16.73 5.32
N PHE A 125 -3.31 15.61 5.53
CA PHE A 125 -4.31 15.42 6.57
C PHE A 125 -3.86 14.36 7.57
N THR A 126 -3.87 14.72 8.85
CA THR A 126 -3.72 13.80 9.99
C THR A 126 -5.07 13.33 10.53
N ASP A 127 -6.11 14.13 10.30
CA ASP A 127 -7.48 13.88 10.72
C ASP A 127 -8.29 13.24 9.56
N PRO A 128 -8.83 12.02 9.75
CA PRO A 128 -9.66 11.35 8.75
C PRO A 128 -10.93 12.13 8.37
N GLN A 129 -11.57 12.82 9.32
CA GLN A 129 -12.82 13.55 9.05
C GLN A 129 -12.57 14.73 8.13
N LYS A 130 -11.57 15.56 8.44
CA LYS A 130 -11.16 16.69 7.58
C LYS A 130 -10.70 16.23 6.20
N ALA A 131 -10.06 15.07 6.11
CA ALA A 131 -9.66 14.49 4.83
C ALA A 131 -10.87 14.08 3.98
N GLU A 132 -11.91 13.54 4.60
CA GLU A 132 -13.15 13.16 3.93
C GLU A 132 -13.92 14.40 3.46
N GLU A 133 -14.12 15.39 4.33
CA GLU A 133 -14.75 16.68 3.98
C GLU A 133 -14.05 17.35 2.79
N TYR A 134 -12.71 17.35 2.82
CA TYR A 134 -11.93 17.88 1.70
C TYR A 134 -12.14 17.09 0.41
N ALA A 135 -12.17 15.75 0.50
CA ALA A 135 -12.40 14.89 -0.65
C ALA A 135 -13.80 15.08 -1.25
N GLU A 136 -14.83 15.22 -0.42
CA GLU A 136 -16.21 15.49 -0.86
C GLU A 136 -16.35 16.87 -1.49
N ARG A 137 -15.66 17.88 -0.94
CA ARG A 137 -15.63 19.22 -1.54
C ARG A 137 -15.02 19.21 -2.95
N LEU A 138 -14.02 18.37 -3.20
CA LEU A 138 -13.41 18.23 -4.52
C LEU A 138 -14.35 17.58 -5.54
N THR A 139 -15.30 16.75 -5.12
CA THR A 139 -16.21 16.06 -6.04
C THR A 139 -17.40 16.89 -6.48
N GLY A 140 -17.56 18.11 -5.94
CA GLY A 140 -18.78 18.91 -6.10
C GLY A 140 -19.99 18.33 -5.37
N SER A 141 -19.83 17.24 -4.61
CA SER A 141 -20.87 16.69 -3.73
C SER A 141 -20.88 17.44 -2.40
N ALA A 142 -20.97 18.77 -2.44
CA ALA A 142 -21.39 19.51 -1.27
C ALA A 142 -22.79 19.00 -0.91
N ARG A 143 -22.96 18.38 0.26
CA ARG A 143 -24.29 18.36 0.88
C ARG A 143 -24.69 19.82 0.99
N PRO A 144 -25.78 20.28 0.34
CA PRO A 144 -26.26 21.62 0.61
C PRO A 144 -26.47 21.70 2.13
N GLN A 145 -25.81 22.65 2.77
CA GLN A 145 -26.19 23.06 4.10
C GLN A 145 -27.65 23.48 3.97
N MET A 146 -28.56 22.68 4.53
CA MET A 146 -29.93 23.10 4.76
C MET A 146 -29.84 24.26 5.75
N VAL A 147 -29.80 25.47 5.21
CA VAL A 147 -30.13 26.68 5.93
C VAL A 147 -31.64 26.59 6.15
N GLU A 148 -32.06 26.04 7.28
CA GLU A 148 -33.42 26.24 7.76
C GLU A 148 -33.51 27.67 8.28
N ALA A 149 -34.00 28.55 7.40
CA ALA A 149 -34.70 29.74 7.79
C ALA A 149 -36.08 29.32 8.34
N MET A 150 -36.31 29.50 9.64
CA MET A 150 -37.33 30.41 10.20
C MET A 150 -37.35 30.30 11.73
#